data_AF-A0A0B1SFA4-F1
#
_entry.id   AF-A0A0B1SFA4-F1
#
_cell.length_a   1.000
_cell.length_b   1.000
_cell.length_c   1.000
_cell.angle_alpha   90.00
_cell.angle_beta   90.00
_cell.angle_gamma   90.00
#
_symmetry.space_group_name_H-M   'P 1'
#
loop_
_entity.id
_entity.type
_entity.pdbx_description
1 polymer ?
#
loop_
_entity_poly.entity_id
_entity_poly.type
_entity_poly.pdbx_seq_one_letter_code
_entity_poly.pdbx_strand_id
1 'polypeptide(L)' 'GTTLPRGLTVVIVPVTAARDPRYWERPEDFYPDHFDADKIARRDPYSYVPFSAGPRNCIGI' A
#
# COMPACT_ATOMS: atom_id res chain seq x y z
N GLY A 1 6.49 -13.07 -15.08
CA GLY A 1 6.81 -11.63 -15.06
C GLY A 1 6.54 -11.04 -16.43
N THR A 2 6.39 -9.72 -16.52
CA THR A 2 6.12 -9.00 -17.78
C THR A 2 7.15 -7.88 -17.94
N THR A 3 7.71 -7.73 -19.14
CA THR A 3 8.63 -6.63 -19.46
C THR A 3 7.83 -5.37 -19.82
N LEU A 4 8.13 -4.26 -19.15
CA LEU A 4 7.51 -2.96 -19.45
C LEU A 4 8.35 -2.18 -20.47
N PRO A 5 7.75 -1.58 -21.52
CA PRO A 5 8.48 -0.81 -22.51
C PRO A 5 9.07 0.48 -21.93
N ARG A 6 10.20 0.93 -22.49
CA ARG A 6 10.82 2.20 -22.13
C ARG A 6 9.86 3.36 -22.41
N GLY A 7 9.72 4.27 -21.44
CA GLY A 7 8.86 5.45 -21.56
C GLY A 7 7.41 5.21 -21.14
N LEU A 8 7.06 4.00 -20.69
CA LEU A 8 5.73 3.73 -20.13
C LEU A 8 5.50 4.52 -18.84
N THR A 9 4.35 5.16 -18.73
CA THR A 9 3.85 5.69 -17.45
C THR A 9 3.31 4.55 -16.60
N VAL A 10 3.90 4.35 -15.42
CA VAL A 10 3.39 3.41 -14.41
C VAL A 10 2.57 4.19 -13.40
N VAL A 11 1.32 3.75 -13.17
CA VAL A 11 0.42 4.35 -12.20
C VAL A 11 0.24 3.37 -11.04
N ILE A 12 0.43 3.87 -9.83
CA ILE A 12 0.13 3.16 -8.59
C ILE A 12 -1.09 3.85 -7.97
N VAL A 13 -2.03 3.07 -7.45
CA VAL A 13 -3.26 3.57 -6.83
C VAL A 13 -3.27 3.13 -5.37
N PRO A 14 -2.67 3.90 -4.42
CA PRO A 14 -2.50 3.47 -3.03
C PRO A 14 -3.78 3.05 -2.33
N VAL A 15 -4.92 3.66 -2.68
CA VAL A 15 -6.23 3.30 -2.11
C VAL A 15 -6.63 1.85 -2.42
N THR A 16 -6.21 1.29 -3.57
CA THR A 16 -6.49 -0.11 -3.90
C THR A 16 -5.71 -1.06 -3.01
N ALA A 17 -4.44 -0.75 -2.71
CA ALA A 17 -3.62 -1.53 -1.78
C ALA A 17 -4.15 -1.43 -0.35
N ALA A 18 -4.53 -0.22 0.07
CA ALA A 18 -5.07 0.06 1.40
C ALA A 18 -6.49 -0.51 1.65
N ARG A 19 -7.15 -1.05 0.61
CA ARG A 19 -8.49 -1.67 0.69
C ARG A 19 -8.52 -3.10 0.17
N ASP A 20 -7.36 -3.69 -0.09
CA ASP A 20 -7.29 -5.06 -0.58
C ASP A 20 -7.69 -6.05 0.53
N PRO A 21 -8.76 -6.85 0.36
CA PRO A 21 -9.25 -7.75 1.40
C PRO A 21 -8.26 -8.88 1.74
N ARG A 22 -7.21 -9.07 0.93
CA ARG A 22 -6.11 -10.00 1.24
C ARG A 22 -5.24 -9.52 2.41
N TYR A 23 -5.22 -8.21 2.68
CA TYR A 23 -4.37 -7.58 3.70
C TYR A 23 -5.15 -6.82 4.78
N TRP A 24 -6.42 -6.49 4.51
CA TRP A 24 -7.27 -5.68 5.38
C TRP A 24 -8.58 -6.43 5.67
N GLU A 25 -8.88 -6.72 6.94
CA GLU A 25 -10.05 -7.50 7.37
C GLU A 25 -11.39 -6.78 7.10
N ARG A 26 -11.40 -5.45 7.24
CA ARG A 26 -12.58 -4.58 7.15
C ARG A 26 -12.26 -3.37 6.26
N PRO A 27 -11.93 -3.57 4.97
CA PRO A 27 -11.26 -2.56 4.15
C PRO A 27 -12.11 -1.31 3.86
N GLU A 28 -13.43 -1.43 3.94
CA GLU A 28 -14.36 -0.32 3.70
C GLU A 28 -14.81 0.39 4.99
N ASP A 29 -14.46 -0.15 6.16
CA ASP A 29 -14.82 0.42 7.45
C ASP A 29 -13.70 1.33 7.98
N PHE A 30 -14.08 2.38 8.71
CA PHE A 30 -13.12 3.08 9.58
C PHE A 30 -12.79 2.16 10.77
N TYR A 31 -11.68 1.43 10.66
CA TYR A 31 -11.26 0.43 11.65
C TYR A 31 -9.80 0.65 12.10
N PRO A 32 -9.56 1.52 13.11
CA PRO A 32 -8.22 1.88 13.58
C PRO A 32 -7.37 0.69 14.06
N ASP A 33 -8.02 -0.35 14.58
CA ASP A 33 -7.34 -1.56 15.05
C ASP A 33 -6.52 -2.22 13.94
N HIS A 34 -6.72 -1.93 12.65
CA HIS A 34 -5.80 -2.41 11.60
C HIS A 34 -4.35 -1.95 11.79
N PHE A 35 -4.11 -0.93 12.61
CA PHE A 35 -2.80 -0.36 12.90
C PHE A 35 -2.22 -0.80 14.25
N ASP A 36 -2.78 -1.83 14.87
CA ASP A 36 -2.13 -2.49 16.01
C ASP A 36 -0.76 -3.06 15.60
N ALA A 37 0.20 -3.04 16.52
CA ALA A 37 1.60 -3.37 16.24
C ALA A 37 1.78 -4.78 15.67
N ASP A 38 1.02 -5.76 16.17
CA ASP A 38 1.06 -7.15 15.70
C ASP A 38 0.50 -7.31 14.27
N LYS A 39 -0.55 -6.57 13.94
CA LYS A 39 -1.13 -6.55 12.59
C LYS A 39 -0.23 -5.85 11.60
N ILE A 40 0.38 -4.72 11.97
CA ILE A 40 1.39 -4.05 11.13
C ILE A 40 2.57 -4.99 10.87
N ALA A 41 3.10 -5.65 11.90
CA ALA A 41 4.26 -6.54 11.77
C ALA A 41 4.00 -7.75 10.86
N ARG A 42 2.76 -8.21 10.75
CA ARG A 42 2.37 -9.35 9.90
C ARG A 42 1.97 -8.95 8.48
N ARG A 43 1.59 -7.70 8.26
CA ARG A 43 1.07 -7.23 6.97
C ARG A 43 2.21 -6.91 6.00
N ASP A 44 1.99 -7.15 4.71
CA ASP A 44 2.95 -6.76 3.68
C ASP A 44 3.20 -5.24 3.73
N PRO A 45 4.46 -4.77 3.77
CA PRO A 45 4.77 -3.35 3.90
C PRO A 45 4.27 -2.50 2.71
N TYR A 46 4.06 -3.07 1.53
CA TYR A 46 3.52 -2.38 0.36
C TYR A 46 1.98 -2.38 0.29
N SER A 47 1.30 -3.06 1.21
CA SER A 47 -0.16 -2.99 1.33
C SER A 47 -0.66 -1.67 1.93
N TYR A 48 0.25 -0.86 2.51
CA TYR A 48 -0.06 0.48 3.03
C TYR A 48 1.05 1.49 2.67
N VAL A 49 0.91 2.14 1.52
CA VAL A 49 1.86 3.15 1.02
C VAL A 49 1.19 4.50 0.77
N PRO A 50 0.58 5.13 1.81
CA PRO A 50 -0.13 6.39 1.66
C PRO A 50 0.78 7.52 1.14
N PHE A 51 2.09 7.38 1.34
CA PHE A 51 3.12 8.32 0.90
C PHE A 51 4.10 7.73 -0.11
N SER A 52 3.66 6.71 -0.87
CA SER A 52 4.51 5.95 -1.81
C SER A 52 5.66 5.23 -1.09
N ALA A 53 6.61 4.68 -1.83
CA ALA A 53 7.77 3.98 -1.33
C ALA A 53 8.97 4.12 -2.29
N GLY A 54 10.15 3.70 -1.84
CA GLY A 54 11.38 3.71 -2.64
C GLY A 54 11.86 5.13 -2.97
N PRO A 55 12.57 5.33 -4.10
CA PRO A 55 13.25 6.60 -4.43
C PRO A 55 12.29 7.75 -4.78
N ARG A 56 10.98 7.50 -4.79
CA ARG A 56 9.92 8.48 -5.10
C ARG A 56 8.86 8.48 -3.98
N ASN A 57 9.25 8.20 -2.74
CA ASN A 57 8.40 8.42 -1.59
C ASN A 57 8.22 9.93 -1.32
N CYS A 58 7.16 10.29 -0.59
CA CYS A 58 6.97 11.66 -0.15
C CYS A 58 8.15 12.10 0.73
N ILE A 59 8.58 13.35 0.59
CA ILE A 59 9.68 13.94 1.38
C ILE A 59 9.24 14.46 2.76
N GLY A 60 7.94 14.44 3.04
CA GLY A 60 7.34 15.00 4.25
C GLY A 60 6.94 13.97 5.32
N ILE A 61 7.46 12.75 5.23
CA ILE A 61 7.26 11.63 6.17
C ILE A 61 8.60 11.35 6.84
#